data_AF-A0A8S8Z241-F1
#
_entry.id   AF-A0A8S8Z241-F1
#
_cell.length_a   1.000
_cell.length_b   1.000
_cell.length_c   1.000
_cell.angle_alpha   90.00
_cell.angle_beta   90.00
_cell.angle_gamma   90.00
#
_symmetry.space_group_name_H-M   'P 1'
#
loop_
_entity.id
_entity.type
_entity.pdbx_description
1 polymer ?
#
loop_
_entity_poly.entity_id
_entity_poly.type
_entity_poly.pdbx_seq_one_letter_code
_entity_poly.pdbx_strand_id
1 'polypeptide(L)'
;MSDTSDWLLEYVCRPGTGTRHAILIDPADQSPEVAAKRCVAAVSAGSQMILVGGSTDTDMANVHDTIVAIREALELVTWASSQDSGSEEGDWTVPIVLFPQGAAALSPAADGITFMMLMNSTSPRFLIEEQVVGAPIIREAGVTPLTHGLPNLRTGR
;
A
#
# COMPACT_ATOMS: atom_id res chain seq x y z
N MET A 1 13.52 -7.16 18.47
CA MET A 1 12.88 -7.23 17.15
C MET A 1 11.93 -6.05 17.13
N SER A 2 12.28 -4.96 16.46
CA SER A 2 11.46 -3.74 16.44
C SER A 2 10.19 -4.01 15.64
N ASP A 3 9.04 -3.70 16.23
CA ASP A 3 7.71 -3.89 15.67
C ASP A 3 7.53 -3.02 14.42
N THR A 4 7.66 -3.60 13.22
CA THR A 4 7.30 -2.93 11.95
C THR A 4 5.81 -2.53 11.95
N SER A 5 5.00 -3.16 12.82
CA SER A 5 3.58 -2.89 12.97
C SER A 5 3.24 -1.56 13.64
N ASP A 6 4.12 -1.02 14.47
CA ASP A 6 3.82 0.19 15.25
C ASP A 6 3.89 1.46 14.40
N TRP A 7 4.88 1.58 13.52
CA TRP A 7 5.10 2.84 12.79
C TRP A 7 4.03 3.11 11.72
N LEU A 8 3.54 2.08 11.01
CA LEU A 8 2.52 2.28 9.98
C LEU A 8 1.19 2.70 10.61
N LEU A 9 0.80 2.06 11.72
CA LEU A 9 -0.40 2.44 12.45
C LEU A 9 -0.25 3.84 13.05
N GLU A 10 0.91 4.15 13.63
CA GLU A 10 1.21 5.51 14.10
C GLU A 10 1.11 6.51 12.95
N TYR A 11 1.69 6.22 11.78
CA TYR A 11 1.63 7.07 10.60
C TYR A 11 0.18 7.33 10.16
N VAL A 12 -0.62 6.27 10.02
CA VAL A 12 -2.01 6.34 9.55
C VAL A 12 -2.92 7.00 10.58
N CYS A 13 -2.71 6.76 11.87
CA CYS A 13 -3.55 7.33 12.94
C CYS A 13 -3.07 8.70 13.44
N ARG A 14 -1.87 9.15 13.05
CA ARG A 14 -1.34 10.46 13.45
C ARG A 14 -2.34 11.56 13.06
N PRO A 15 -2.80 12.36 14.03
CA PRO A 15 -3.67 13.49 13.74
C PRO A 15 -2.96 14.48 12.81
N GLY A 16 -3.51 14.69 11.63
CA GLY A 16 -3.05 15.70 10.69
C GLY A 16 -3.83 17.00 10.85
N THR A 17 -3.24 18.11 10.41
CA THR A 17 -3.92 19.42 10.31
C THR A 17 -4.63 19.61 8.96
N GLY A 18 -4.58 18.61 8.07
CA GLY A 18 -5.18 18.65 6.73
C GLY A 18 -5.37 17.27 6.10
N THR A 19 -5.92 17.27 4.88
CA THR A 19 -6.17 16.06 4.10
C THR A 19 -4.87 15.50 3.54
N ARG A 20 -4.73 14.17 3.59
CA ARG A 20 -3.60 13.45 3.00
C ARG A 20 -4.01 12.83 1.66
N HIS A 21 -3.08 12.83 0.71
CA HIS A 21 -3.29 12.23 -0.61
C HIS A 21 -2.60 10.87 -0.68
N ALA A 22 -3.28 9.88 -1.25
CA ALA A 22 -2.73 8.56 -1.55
C ALA A 22 -2.85 8.30 -3.06
N ILE A 23 -1.83 7.69 -3.66
CA ILE A 23 -1.86 7.24 -5.06
C ILE A 23 -2.10 5.73 -5.11
N LEU A 24 -2.89 5.26 -6.08
CA LEU A 24 -3.05 3.84 -6.38
C LEU A 24 -2.30 3.50 -7.67
N ILE A 25 -1.49 2.46 -7.61
CA ILE A 25 -0.73 1.89 -8.71
C ILE A 25 -1.26 0.50 -8.99
N ASP A 26 -1.78 0.28 -10.21
CA ASP A 26 -2.13 -1.04 -10.71
C ASP A 26 -0.91 -1.66 -11.39
N PRO A 27 -0.30 -2.73 -10.84
CA PRO A 27 0.86 -3.38 -11.46
C PRO A 27 0.62 -3.92 -12.87
N ALA A 28 -0.63 -4.16 -13.28
CA ALA A 28 -0.94 -4.64 -14.62
C ALA A 28 -0.82 -3.53 -15.71
N ASP A 29 -0.89 -2.26 -15.32
CA ASP A 29 -0.97 -1.13 -16.26
C ASP A 29 0.40 -0.63 -16.74
N GLN A 30 1.51 -0.99 -16.08
CA GLN A 30 2.86 -0.52 -16.43
C GLN A 30 3.97 -1.42 -15.88
N SER A 31 5.20 -1.21 -16.38
CA SER A 31 6.38 -1.87 -15.81
C SER A 31 6.73 -1.33 -14.40
N PRO A 32 7.42 -2.12 -13.56
CA PRO A 32 7.90 -1.69 -12.24
C PRO A 32 8.66 -0.37 -12.25
N GLU A 33 9.50 -0.12 -13.26
CA GLU A 33 10.31 1.10 -13.37
C GLU A 33 9.45 2.33 -13.67
N VAL A 34 8.40 2.16 -14.48
CA VAL A 34 7.45 3.24 -14.77
C VAL A 34 6.59 3.52 -13.53
N ALA A 35 6.16 2.48 -12.81
CA ALA A 35 5.47 2.62 -11.54
C ALA A 35 6.31 3.38 -10.50
N ALA A 36 7.59 3.03 -10.36
CA ALA A 36 8.53 3.71 -9.47
C ALA A 36 8.68 5.20 -9.80
N LYS A 37 8.88 5.56 -11.08
CA LYS A 37 8.96 6.97 -11.52
C LYS A 37 7.69 7.75 -11.21
N ARG A 38 6.52 7.14 -11.42
CA ARG A 38 5.23 7.77 -11.10
C ARG A 38 5.09 7.98 -9.59
N CYS A 39 5.49 7.00 -8.79
CA CYS A 39 5.46 7.12 -7.32
C CYS A 39 6.38 8.22 -6.83
N VAL A 40 7.63 8.28 -7.31
CA VAL A 40 8.57 9.36 -6.95
C VAL A 40 7.96 10.72 -7.27
N ALA A 41 7.45 10.91 -8.50
CA ALA A 41 6.81 12.16 -8.88
C ALA A 41 5.58 12.50 -8.02
N ALA A 42 4.75 11.50 -7.69
CA ALA A 42 3.57 11.69 -6.85
C ALA A 42 3.95 12.06 -5.41
N VAL A 43 4.99 11.44 -4.84
CA VAL A 43 5.51 11.75 -3.51
C VAL A 43 6.13 13.15 -3.50
N SER A 44 6.91 13.53 -4.51
CA SER A 44 7.41 14.90 -4.67
C SER A 44 6.29 15.95 -4.73
N ALA A 45 5.12 15.56 -5.25
CA ALA A 45 3.94 16.42 -5.32
C ALA A 45 3.11 16.43 -4.02
N GLY A 46 3.55 15.72 -2.97
CA GLY A 46 2.90 15.68 -1.66
C GLY A 46 2.00 14.47 -1.41
N SER A 47 2.11 13.39 -2.21
CA SER A 47 1.44 12.13 -1.89
C SER A 47 2.09 11.48 -0.67
N GLN A 48 1.27 11.06 0.29
CA GLN A 48 1.70 10.57 1.60
C GLN A 48 1.38 9.08 1.80
N MET A 49 0.92 8.39 0.77
CA MET A 49 0.76 6.94 0.78
C MET A 49 0.73 6.42 -0.65
N ILE A 50 1.32 5.24 -0.84
CA ILE A 50 1.27 4.52 -2.10
C ILE A 50 0.48 3.24 -1.86
N LEU A 51 -0.59 3.06 -2.61
CA LEU A 51 -1.37 1.85 -2.67
C LEU A 51 -0.94 1.06 -3.90
N VAL A 52 -0.70 -0.24 -3.77
CA VAL A 52 -0.33 -1.11 -4.89
C VAL A 52 -1.37 -2.22 -5.02
N GLY A 53 -2.08 -2.26 -6.15
CA GLY A 53 -3.06 -3.29 -6.46
C GLY A 53 -4.07 -2.88 -7.54
N GLY A 54 -4.73 -3.87 -8.14
CA GLY A 54 -5.48 -3.69 -9.39
C GLY A 54 -6.37 -4.87 -9.76
N SER A 55 -7.45 -4.62 -10.50
CA SER A 55 -8.62 -5.52 -10.62
C SER A 55 -8.45 -6.74 -11.54
N THR A 56 -7.41 -6.79 -12.37
CA THR A 56 -7.24 -7.81 -13.41
C THR A 56 -5.76 -8.17 -13.55
N ASP A 57 -5.43 -9.44 -13.80
CA ASP A 57 -4.10 -9.93 -14.18
C ASP A 57 -2.91 -9.54 -13.27
N THR A 58 -3.15 -9.43 -11.95
CA THR A 58 -2.08 -9.25 -10.96
C THR A 58 -1.65 -10.61 -10.38
N ASP A 59 -0.39 -10.99 -10.63
CA ASP A 59 0.26 -12.13 -9.97
C ASP A 59 1.22 -11.66 -8.86
N MET A 60 1.63 -12.60 -8.01
CA MET A 60 2.55 -12.35 -6.89
C MET A 60 3.87 -11.69 -7.34
N ALA A 61 4.39 -12.10 -8.50
CA ALA A 61 5.69 -11.66 -8.97
C ALA A 61 5.63 -10.20 -9.43
N ASN A 62 4.67 -9.85 -10.28
CA ASN A 62 4.51 -8.48 -10.77
C ASN A 62 4.24 -7.48 -9.62
N VAL A 63 3.39 -7.87 -8.67
CA VAL A 63 3.11 -7.04 -7.48
C VAL A 63 4.38 -6.86 -6.64
N HIS A 64 5.14 -7.94 -6.41
CA HIS A 64 6.37 -7.88 -5.65
C HIS A 64 7.42 -7.00 -6.33
N ASP A 65 7.68 -7.22 -7.61
CA ASP A 65 8.67 -6.47 -8.40
C ASP A 65 8.33 -4.98 -8.45
N THR A 66 7.04 -4.66 -8.60
CA THR A 66 6.54 -3.27 -8.55
C THR A 66 6.84 -2.62 -7.19
N ILE A 67 6.56 -3.31 -6.08
CA ILE A 67 6.81 -2.79 -4.73
C ILE A 67 8.30 -2.58 -4.48
N VAL A 68 9.13 -3.53 -4.88
CA VAL A 68 10.59 -3.45 -4.74
C VAL A 68 11.12 -2.25 -5.52
N ALA A 69 10.72 -2.10 -6.79
CA ALA A 69 11.16 -0.99 -7.63
C ALA A 69 10.75 0.38 -7.06
N ILE A 70 9.52 0.49 -6.52
CA ILE A 70 9.06 1.72 -5.86
C ILE A 70 9.91 2.02 -4.62
N ARG A 71 10.12 1.01 -3.76
CA ARG A 71 10.89 1.14 -2.52
C ARG A 71 12.32 1.60 -2.81
N GLU A 72 13.02 0.91 -3.70
CA GLU A 72 14.39 1.26 -4.09
C GLU A 72 14.47 2.69 -4.64
N ALA A 73 13.50 3.10 -5.48
CA ALA A 73 13.48 4.46 -6.00
C ALA A 73 13.28 5.52 -4.89
N LEU A 74 12.40 5.28 -3.93
CA LEU A 74 12.20 6.20 -2.80
C LEU A 74 13.41 6.26 -1.87
N GLU A 75 14.05 5.12 -1.59
CA GLU A 75 15.28 5.07 -0.79
C GLU A 75 16.43 5.83 -1.46
N LEU A 76 16.61 5.67 -2.77
CA LEU A 76 17.60 6.41 -3.54
C LEU A 76 17.35 7.93 -3.47
N VAL A 77 16.09 8.36 -3.59
CA VAL A 77 15.75 9.78 -3.52
C VAL A 77 15.92 10.32 -2.09
N THR A 78 15.56 9.54 -1.08
CA THR A 78 15.78 9.89 0.33
C THR A 78 17.26 10.09 0.62
N TRP A 79 18.11 9.16 0.16
CA TRP A 79 19.55 9.24 0.29
C TRP A 79 20.13 10.46 -0.45
N ALA A 80 19.66 10.75 -1.66
CA ALA A 80 20.07 11.93 -2.41
C ALA A 80 19.67 13.24 -1.69
N SER A 81 18.48 13.27 -1.09
CA SER A 81 17.95 14.45 -0.37
C SER A 81 18.67 14.70 0.96
N SER A 82 19.08 13.65 1.68
CA SER A 82 19.81 13.78 2.96
C SER A 82 21.18 14.49 2.86
N GLN A 83 21.71 14.66 1.64
CA GLN A 83 22.95 15.39 1.40
C GLN A 83 22.73 16.90 1.22
N ASP A 84 21.47 17.34 1.13
CA ASP A 84 21.10 18.75 1.04
C ASP A 84 20.61 19.26 2.40
N SER A 85 21.40 20.17 2.99
CA SER A 85 21.22 20.71 4.35
C SER A 85 19.93 21.51 4.61
N GLY A 86 19.04 21.61 3.61
CA GLY A 86 17.77 22.33 3.69
C GLY A 86 16.50 21.47 3.65
N SER A 87 16.61 20.15 3.48
CA SER A 87 15.43 19.26 3.42
C SER A 87 15.16 18.58 4.77
N GLU A 88 13.90 18.54 5.20
CA GLU A 88 13.52 17.77 6.39
C GLU A 88 13.59 16.26 6.06
N GLU A 89 14.35 15.48 6.84
CA GLU A 89 14.60 14.03 6.65
C GLU A 89 13.30 13.19 6.55
N GLY A 90 12.14 13.75 6.89
CA GLY A 90 10.85 13.06 6.93
C GLY A 90 10.00 13.10 5.65
N ASP A 91 10.35 13.89 4.63
CA ASP A 91 9.43 14.18 3.51
C ASP A 91 9.22 12.98 2.55
N TRP A 92 10.20 12.07 2.51
CA TRP A 92 10.20 10.91 1.60
C TRP A 92 9.80 9.58 2.25
N THR A 93 9.49 9.59 3.55
CA THR A 93 9.03 8.39 4.25
C THR A 93 7.54 8.19 3.98
N VAL A 94 7.24 7.47 2.89
CA VAL A 94 5.87 7.20 2.44
C VAL A 94 5.57 5.70 2.49
N PRO A 95 4.52 5.26 3.20
CA PRO A 95 4.18 3.85 3.29
C PRO A 95 3.65 3.30 1.96
N ILE A 96 4.14 2.10 1.62
CA ILE A 96 3.68 1.30 0.48
C ILE A 96 2.77 0.19 1.01
N VAL A 97 1.48 0.31 0.73
CA VAL A 97 0.43 -0.56 1.24
C VAL A 97 -0.19 -1.36 0.09
N LEU A 98 -0.31 -2.67 0.26
CA LEU A 98 -1.03 -3.53 -0.67
C LEU A 98 -2.53 -3.21 -0.62
N PHE A 99 -3.11 -2.99 -1.79
CA PHE A 99 -4.55 -2.82 -1.95
C PHE A 99 -5.12 -4.07 -2.64
N PRO A 100 -5.71 -5.02 -1.90
CA PRO A 100 -5.95 -6.34 -2.43
C PRO A 100 -7.16 -6.39 -3.36
N GLN A 101 -7.09 -7.36 -4.28
CA GLN A 101 -8.21 -7.87 -5.06
C GLN A 101 -8.49 -9.36 -4.78
N GLY A 102 -7.72 -9.99 -3.86
CA GLY A 102 -7.90 -11.36 -3.38
C GLY A 102 -6.70 -11.83 -2.54
N ALA A 103 -6.84 -12.95 -1.84
CA ALA A 103 -5.83 -13.49 -0.91
C ALA A 103 -4.47 -13.90 -1.55
N ALA A 104 -4.34 -13.82 -2.87
CA ALA A 104 -3.25 -14.43 -3.65
C ALA A 104 -2.15 -13.45 -4.12
N ALA A 105 -2.15 -12.19 -3.68
CA ALA A 105 -1.16 -11.18 -4.07
C ALA A 105 -0.57 -10.48 -2.83
N LEU A 106 0.38 -11.15 -2.18
CA LEU A 106 1.10 -10.69 -0.99
C LEU A 106 2.57 -10.47 -1.31
N SER A 107 3.13 -9.37 -0.81
CA SER A 107 4.56 -9.08 -0.91
C SER A 107 5.09 -8.75 0.49
N PRO A 108 6.08 -9.50 1.01
CA PRO A 108 6.75 -9.17 2.28
C PRO A 108 7.47 -7.81 2.25
N ALA A 109 7.70 -7.26 1.05
CA ALA A 109 8.31 -5.94 0.87
C ALA A 109 7.30 -4.79 1.05
N ALA A 110 6.02 -5.06 1.30
CA ALA A 110 5.02 -4.03 1.62
C ALA A 110 5.04 -3.68 3.11
N ASP A 111 4.76 -2.43 3.45
CA ASP A 111 4.67 -2.00 4.85
C ASP A 111 3.36 -2.47 5.50
N GLY A 112 2.31 -2.59 4.68
CA GLY A 112 1.00 -3.05 5.11
C GLY A 112 0.13 -3.61 3.99
N ILE A 113 -1.04 -4.11 4.37
CA ILE A 113 -2.10 -4.55 3.45
C ILE A 113 -3.45 -4.02 3.92
N THR A 114 -4.27 -3.50 3.01
CA THR A 114 -5.64 -3.13 3.36
C THR A 114 -6.49 -4.39 3.54
N PHE A 115 -6.94 -4.62 4.76
CA PHE A 115 -7.77 -5.76 5.12
C PHE A 115 -9.24 -5.40 4.86
N MET A 116 -9.66 -5.58 3.62
CA MET A 116 -10.95 -5.07 3.15
C MET A 116 -12.13 -5.95 3.60
N MET A 117 -13.22 -5.29 4.01
CA MET A 117 -14.57 -5.86 4.07
C MET A 117 -15.46 -5.19 3.01
N LEU A 118 -16.15 -5.97 2.19
CA LEU A 118 -17.21 -5.44 1.33
C LEU A 118 -18.50 -5.29 2.15
N MET A 119 -18.65 -4.16 2.84
CA MET A 119 -19.65 -3.97 3.90
C MET A 119 -21.11 -4.07 3.44
N ASN A 120 -21.38 -3.95 2.13
CA ASN A 120 -22.70 -4.12 1.53
C ASN A 120 -22.86 -5.42 0.73
N SER A 121 -21.91 -6.34 0.84
CA SER A 121 -22.02 -7.69 0.28
C SER A 121 -23.04 -8.51 1.08
N THR A 122 -23.85 -9.30 0.36
CA THR A 122 -24.72 -10.32 0.97
C THR A 122 -24.00 -11.67 1.16
N SER A 123 -22.78 -11.80 0.65
CA SER A 123 -21.94 -13.00 0.76
C SER A 123 -21.02 -12.91 1.98
N PRO A 124 -21.10 -13.86 2.95
CA PRO A 124 -20.20 -13.94 4.11
C PRO A 124 -18.72 -13.99 3.72
N ARG A 125 -18.42 -14.57 2.56
CA ARG A 125 -17.07 -14.65 2.00
C ARG A 125 -16.36 -13.30 2.00
N PHE A 126 -17.03 -12.28 1.47
CA PHE A 126 -16.47 -10.93 1.34
C PHE A 126 -16.68 -10.04 2.58
N LEU A 127 -17.41 -10.53 3.58
CA LEU A 127 -17.59 -9.86 4.87
C LEU A 127 -16.52 -10.30 5.87
N ILE A 128 -16.20 -11.60 5.93
CA ILE A 128 -15.31 -12.14 6.96
C ILE A 128 -14.48 -13.36 6.52
N GLU A 129 -14.96 -14.23 5.63
CA GLU A 129 -14.24 -15.50 5.39
C GLU A 129 -12.90 -15.30 4.69
N GLU A 130 -12.80 -14.37 3.73
CA GLU A 130 -11.51 -14.01 3.10
C GLU A 130 -10.52 -13.47 4.14
N GLN A 131 -11.01 -12.78 5.18
CA GLN A 131 -10.18 -12.32 6.28
C GLN A 131 -9.68 -13.50 7.13
N VAL A 132 -10.57 -14.43 7.47
CA VAL A 132 -10.21 -15.63 8.23
C VAL A 132 -9.16 -16.46 7.47
N VAL A 133 -9.30 -16.59 6.15
CA VAL A 133 -8.33 -17.30 5.30
C VAL A 133 -7.01 -16.55 5.18
N GLY A 134 -7.05 -15.23 5.00
CA GLY A 134 -5.85 -14.40 4.79
C GLY A 134 -5.06 -14.11 6.07
N ALA A 135 -5.69 -14.07 7.24
CA ALA A 135 -5.07 -13.70 8.52
C ALA A 135 -3.78 -14.49 8.86
N PRO A 136 -3.74 -15.84 8.77
CA PRO A 136 -2.50 -16.58 9.03
C PRO A 136 -1.41 -16.25 8.02
N ILE A 137 -1.77 -16.09 6.73
CA ILE A 137 -0.82 -15.80 5.64
C ILE A 137 -0.20 -14.40 5.82
N ILE A 138 -1.01 -13.40 6.17
CA ILE A 138 -0.53 -12.03 6.47
C ILE A 138 0.42 -12.03 7.66
N ARG A 139 0.09 -12.79 8.70
CA ARG A 139 0.94 -12.93 9.89
C ARG A 139 2.28 -13.58 9.57
N GLU A 140 2.28 -14.62 8.74
CA GLU A 140 3.51 -15.29 8.28
C GLU A 140 4.36 -14.39 7.37
N ALA A 141 3.71 -13.55 6.55
CA ALA A 141 4.39 -12.58 5.68
C ALA A 141 4.99 -11.38 6.45
N GLY A 142 4.62 -11.17 7.72
CA GLY A 142 5.11 -10.05 8.53
C GLY A 142 4.58 -8.68 8.12
N VAL A 143 3.48 -8.62 7.38
CA VAL A 143 2.89 -7.39 6.84
C VAL A 143 1.79 -6.87 7.77
N THR A 144 1.73 -5.56 7.98
CA THR A 144 0.76 -4.94 8.90
C THR A 144 -0.64 -4.83 8.28
N PRO A 145 -1.68 -5.44 8.86
CA PRO A 145 -3.04 -5.29 8.34
C PRO A 145 -3.63 -3.91 8.71
N LEU A 146 -4.12 -3.18 7.72
CA LEU A 146 -4.89 -1.94 7.90
C LEU A 146 -6.37 -2.23 7.63
N THR A 147 -7.22 -2.14 8.65
CA THR A 147 -8.66 -2.39 8.48
C THR A 147 -9.29 -1.38 7.53
N HIS A 148 -10.00 -1.86 6.50
CA HIS A 148 -10.66 -1.00 5.52
C HIS A 148 -12.08 -1.50 5.21
N GLY A 149 -13.07 -0.61 5.28
CA GLY A 149 -14.45 -0.92 4.91
C GLY A 149 -14.78 -0.29 3.55
N LEU A 150 -15.16 -1.11 2.56
CA LEU A 150 -15.52 -0.64 1.23
C LEU A 150 -17.00 -0.92 0.94
N PRO A 151 -17.86 0.09 0.79
CA PRO A 151 -19.19 -0.09 0.21
C PRO A 151 -19.06 -0.19 -1.32
N ASN A 152 -19.62 -1.23 -1.93
CA ASN A 152 -19.77 -1.31 -3.38
C ASN A 152 -20.82 -0.29 -3.84
N LEU A 153 -20.39 0.81 -4.46
CA LEU A 153 -21.26 1.91 -4.90
C LEU A 153 -21.89 1.68 -6.29
N ARG A 154 -21.72 0.50 -6.91
CA ARG A 154 -22.46 0.15 -8.12
C ARG A 154 -23.93 -0.18 -7.79
N THR A 155 -24.72 0.85 -7.51
CA THR A 155 -26.17 0.80 -7.66
C THR A 155 -26.50 1.10 -9.12
N GLY A 156 -26.43 0.08 -9.97
CA GLY A 156 -27.13 0.09 -11.24
C GLY A 156 -28.64 0.02 -10.96
N ARG A 157 -29.31 1.17 -11.07
CA ARG A 157 -30.71 1.20 -11.51
C ARG A 157 -30.71 1.44 -13.01
#